data_AF-K1U9V5-F1
#
_entry.id   AF-K1U9V5-F1
#
_cell.length_a   1.000
_cell.length_b   1.000
_cell.length_c   1.000
_cell.angle_alpha   90.00
_cell.angle_beta   90.00
_cell.angle_gamma   90.00
#
_symmetry.space_group_name_H-M   'P 1'
#
loop_
_entity.id
_entity.type
_entity.pdbx_description
1 polymer ?
#
loop_
_entity_poly.entity_id
_entity_poly.type
_entity_poly.pdbx_seq_one_letter_code
_entity_poly.pdbx_strand_id
1 'polypeptide(L)'
;GLMFGLFHGNLNQFVYAFVLGLCFGFIYVKTGNIRYTIGLHMLVNFLGSVLGVAILKWLGDDFLSIASDPAGMMSYMTGNFGKLIVYFIYIFLLLGVAIAGIILFIVNLKKIRFLPGMNTLPKGKRFSTTVLNVGMALYIMLSAWQNRLVSM
;
A
#
# COMPACT_ATOMS: atom_id res chain seq x y z
N GLY A 1 7.73 7.79 2.84
CA GLY A 1 6.44 7.97 3.52
C GLY A 1 5.58 9.00 2.81
N LEU A 2 5.66 10.27 3.20
CA LEU A 2 4.76 11.34 2.73
C LEU A 2 4.65 11.45 1.20
N MET A 3 5.77 11.64 0.51
CA MET A 3 5.77 11.75 -0.95
C MET A 3 5.18 10.50 -1.61
N PHE A 4 5.60 9.32 -1.14
CA PHE A 4 5.13 8.04 -1.65
C PHE A 4 3.59 7.88 -1.52
N GLY A 5 3.01 8.26 -0.38
CA GLY A 5 1.56 8.22 -0.19
C GLY A 5 0.82 9.21 -1.10
N LEU A 6 1.32 10.44 -1.22
CA LEU A 6 0.71 11.46 -2.08
C LEU A 6 0.77 11.10 -3.57
N PHE A 7 1.80 10.36 -4.00
CA PHE A 7 1.96 9.91 -5.39
C PHE A 7 0.85 8.96 -5.87
N HIS A 8 0.08 8.37 -4.96
CA HIS A 8 -1.01 7.44 -5.33
C HIS A 8 -2.30 8.15 -5.75
N GLY A 9 -2.42 9.46 -5.53
CA GLY A 9 -3.53 10.26 -6.05
C GLY A 9 -4.92 9.92 -5.49
N ASN A 10 -5.01 9.18 -4.37
CA ASN A 10 -6.28 8.81 -3.74
C ASN A 10 -6.11 8.70 -2.23
N LEU A 11 -7.03 9.29 -1.44
CA LEU A 11 -7.00 9.24 0.03
C LEU A 11 -7.10 7.83 0.60
N ASN A 12 -7.89 6.94 -0.02
CA ASN A 12 -7.99 5.54 0.39
C ASN A 12 -6.64 4.83 0.24
N GLN A 13 -5.87 5.20 -0.80
CA GLN A 13 -4.55 4.63 -1.05
C GLN A 13 -3.43 5.30 -0.23
N PHE A 14 -3.59 6.59 0.04
CA PHE A 14 -2.63 7.41 0.75
C PHE A 14 -2.22 6.80 2.09
N VAL A 15 -3.18 6.36 2.91
CA VAL A 15 -2.90 5.91 4.28
C VAL A 15 -1.98 4.69 4.29
N TYR A 16 -2.32 3.64 3.54
CA TYR A 16 -1.49 2.43 3.52
C TYR A 16 -0.19 2.66 2.74
N ALA A 17 -0.21 3.45 1.66
CA ALA A 17 0.99 3.77 0.89
C ALA A 17 1.97 4.61 1.72
N PHE A 18 1.48 5.55 2.53
CA PHE A 18 2.30 6.33 3.46
C PHE A 18 3.08 5.42 4.42
N VAL A 19 2.37 4.48 5.07
CA VAL A 19 2.95 3.53 6.03
C VAL A 19 3.94 2.60 5.34
N LEU A 20 3.57 1.98 4.21
CA LEU A 20 4.50 1.15 3.43
C LEU A 20 5.72 1.93 2.96
N GLY A 21 5.54 3.18 2.55
CA GLY A 21 6.63 4.08 2.17
C GLY A 21 7.54 4.48 3.33
N LEU A 22 7.10 4.38 4.60
CA LEU A 22 7.99 4.48 5.75
C LEU A 22 8.76 3.16 5.96
N CYS A 23 8.09 2.01 5.83
CA CYS A 23 8.72 0.69 5.91
C CYS A 23 9.82 0.50 4.85
N PHE A 24 9.56 0.88 3.58
CA PHE A 24 10.56 0.81 2.52
C PHE A 24 11.74 1.74 2.81
N GLY A 25 11.49 2.98 3.23
CA GLY A 25 12.55 3.90 3.64
C GLY A 25 13.40 3.31 4.78
N PHE A 26 12.77 2.66 5.75
CA PHE A 26 13.47 1.97 6.83
C PHE A 26 14.36 0.82 6.33
N ILE A 27 13.83 -0.05 5.47
CA ILE A 27 14.59 -1.18 4.90
C ILE A 27 15.79 -0.67 4.11
N TYR A 28 15.61 0.37 3.31
CA TYR A 28 16.71 0.99 2.57
C TYR A 28 17.81 1.52 3.50
N VAL A 29 17.44 2.31 4.52
CA VAL A 29 18.41 2.85 5.50
C VAL A 29 19.15 1.72 6.24
N LYS A 30 18.48 0.60 6.51
CA LYS A 30 19.08 -0.53 7.25
C LYS A 30 20.00 -1.39 6.37
N THR A 31 19.64 -1.58 5.11
CA THR A 31 20.35 -2.50 4.19
C THR A 31 21.34 -1.81 3.27
N GLY A 32 21.20 -0.50 3.06
CA GLY A 32 21.95 0.28 2.08
C GLY A 32 21.63 -0.08 0.62
N ASN A 33 20.65 -0.96 0.36
CA ASN A 33 20.39 -1.53 -0.96
C ASN A 33 18.94 -1.33 -1.39
N ILE A 34 18.77 -0.54 -2.46
CA ILE A 34 17.46 -0.18 -3.03
C ILE A 34 16.76 -1.35 -3.73
N ARG A 35 17.47 -2.43 -4.07
CA ARG A 35 16.86 -3.60 -4.73
C ARG A 35 15.81 -4.27 -3.85
N TYR A 36 16.01 -4.28 -2.53
CA TYR A 36 15.02 -4.84 -1.59
C TYR A 36 13.72 -4.03 -1.61
N THR A 37 13.81 -2.71 -1.60
CA THR A 37 12.61 -1.86 -1.59
C THR A 37 11.89 -1.89 -2.94
N ILE A 38 12.62 -1.94 -4.06
CA ILE A 38 12.04 -2.13 -5.39
C ILE A 38 11.31 -3.48 -5.45
N GLY A 39 11.95 -4.57 -5.04
CA GLY A 39 11.34 -5.90 -5.06
C GLY A 39 10.08 -5.98 -4.20
N LEU A 40 10.11 -5.44 -2.98
CA LEU A 40 8.94 -5.39 -2.10
C LEU A 40 7.81 -4.52 -2.66
N HIS A 41 8.15 -3.38 -3.26
CA HIS A 41 7.16 -2.53 -3.93
C HIS A 41 6.49 -3.28 -5.09
N MET A 42 7.29 -3.91 -5.95
CA MET A 42 6.78 -4.69 -7.07
C MET A 42 5.90 -5.85 -6.60
N LEU A 43 6.29 -6.55 -5.53
CA LEU A 43 5.51 -7.65 -4.97
C LEU A 43 4.13 -7.18 -4.47
N VAL A 44 4.07 -6.09 -3.70
CA VAL A 44 2.80 -5.55 -3.17
C VAL A 44 1.87 -5.13 -4.32
N ASN A 45 2.40 -4.43 -5.32
CA ASN A 45 1.63 -4.02 -6.50
C ASN A 45 1.21 -5.22 -7.36
N PHE A 46 2.07 -6.21 -7.52
CA PHE A 46 1.75 -7.40 -8.28
C PHE A 46 0.62 -8.20 -7.63
N LEU A 47 0.71 -8.42 -6.31
CA LEU A 47 -0.33 -9.12 -5.56
C LEU A 47 -1.65 -8.33 -5.60
N GLY A 48 -1.64 -7.04 -5.29
CA GLY A 48 -2.86 -6.23 -5.18
C GLY A 48 -3.49 -5.83 -6.51
N SER A 49 -2.68 -5.44 -7.50
CA SER A 49 -3.16 -4.85 -8.76
C SER A 49 -3.19 -5.84 -9.91
N VAL A 50 -2.15 -6.66 -10.09
CA VAL A 50 -2.12 -7.59 -11.24
C VAL A 50 -2.94 -8.84 -10.92
N LEU A 51 -2.55 -9.57 -9.89
CA LEU A 51 -3.24 -10.80 -9.49
C LEU A 51 -4.63 -10.51 -8.92
N GLY A 52 -4.77 -9.48 -8.08
CA GLY A 52 -6.07 -9.10 -7.50
C GLY A 52 -7.10 -8.76 -8.57
N VAL A 53 -6.75 -7.91 -9.54
CA VAL A 53 -7.67 -7.55 -10.64
C VAL A 53 -7.91 -8.74 -11.57
N ALA A 54 -6.90 -9.58 -11.83
CA ALA A 54 -7.09 -10.78 -12.65
C ALA A 54 -8.10 -11.76 -12.01
N ILE A 55 -8.01 -11.98 -10.70
CA ILE A 55 -8.97 -12.83 -9.97
C ILE A 55 -10.37 -12.22 -9.98
N LEU A 56 -10.50 -10.90 -9.78
CA LEU A 56 -11.80 -10.22 -9.85
C LEU A 56 -12.43 -10.34 -11.25
N LYS A 57 -11.65 -10.10 -12.31
CA LYS A 57 -12.12 -10.27 -13.69
C LYS A 57 -12.51 -11.72 -14.00
N TRP A 58 -11.81 -12.70 -13.43
CA TRP A 58 -12.13 -14.11 -13.60
C TRP A 58 -13.44 -14.51 -12.88
N LEU A 59 -13.75 -13.86 -11.77
CA LEU A 59 -15.07 -13.98 -11.10
C LEU A 59 -16.17 -13.42 -12.01
N GLY A 60 -15.98 -12.21 -12.52
CA GLY A 60 -16.90 -11.55 -13.44
C GLY A 60 -16.98 -10.06 -13.15
N ASP A 61 -17.23 -9.25 -14.18
CA ASP A 61 -17.26 -7.79 -14.04
C ASP A 61 -18.42 -7.31 -13.13
N ASP A 62 -19.49 -8.09 -13.02
CA ASP A 62 -20.66 -7.88 -12.17
C ASP A 62 -20.53 -8.49 -10.76
N PHE A 63 -19.43 -9.20 -10.48
CA PHE A 63 -19.25 -9.91 -9.20
C PHE A 63 -19.36 -8.97 -8.00
N LEU A 64 -18.78 -7.77 -8.07
CA LEU A 64 -18.84 -6.81 -6.96
C LEU A 64 -20.27 -6.29 -6.71
N SER A 65 -21.05 -6.08 -7.77
CA SER A 65 -22.47 -5.70 -7.62
C SER A 65 -23.30 -6.86 -7.06
N ILE A 66 -23.06 -8.09 -7.54
CA ILE A 66 -23.74 -9.28 -7.03
C ILE A 66 -23.38 -9.54 -5.57
N ALA A 67 -22.12 -9.34 -5.17
CA ALA A 67 -21.65 -9.55 -3.81
C ALA A 67 -22.31 -8.59 -2.80
N SER A 68 -22.80 -7.44 -3.26
CA SER A 68 -23.56 -6.49 -2.43
C SER A 68 -25.04 -6.84 -2.27
N ASP A 69 -25.58 -7.75 -3.08
CA ASP A 69 -26.97 -8.22 -3.01
C ASP A 69 -27.06 -9.64 -2.42
N PRO A 70 -27.68 -9.83 -1.24
CA PRO A 70 -27.84 -11.15 -0.63
C PRO A 70 -28.53 -12.19 -1.54
N ALA A 71 -29.50 -11.78 -2.36
CA ALA A 71 -30.21 -12.68 -3.26
C ALA A 71 -29.35 -13.08 -4.47
N GLY A 72 -28.71 -12.09 -5.11
CA GLY A 72 -27.75 -12.30 -6.19
C GLY A 72 -26.57 -13.18 -5.78
N MET A 73 -25.99 -12.97 -4.60
CA MET A 73 -24.87 -13.77 -4.11
C MET A 73 -25.24 -15.24 -3.90
N MET A 74 -26.46 -15.52 -3.43
CA MET A 74 -26.95 -16.90 -3.26
C MET A 74 -27.02 -17.63 -4.60
N SER A 75 -27.53 -16.96 -5.64
CA SER A 75 -27.58 -17.50 -7.00
C SER A 75 -26.20 -17.65 -7.64
N TYR A 76 -25.31 -16.68 -7.44
CA TYR A 76 -23.95 -16.74 -7.95
C TYR A 76 -23.13 -17.87 -7.30
N MET A 77 -23.35 -18.13 -6.01
CA MET A 77 -22.66 -19.17 -5.26
C MET A 77 -22.95 -20.57 -5.81
N THR A 78 -24.19 -20.87 -6.20
CA THR A 78 -24.55 -22.20 -6.71
C THR A 78 -23.91 -22.48 -8.08
N GLY A 79 -23.71 -21.45 -8.91
CA GLY A 79 -23.09 -21.58 -10.23
C GLY A 79 -21.56 -21.42 -10.25
N ASN A 80 -20.97 -20.75 -9.26
CA ASN A 80 -19.55 -20.35 -9.29
C ASN A 80 -18.78 -20.75 -8.02
N PHE A 81 -19.24 -21.77 -7.29
CA PHE A 81 -18.65 -22.21 -6.03
C PHE A 81 -17.13 -22.41 -6.09
N GLY A 82 -16.62 -23.04 -7.16
CA GLY A 82 -15.18 -23.24 -7.35
C GLY A 82 -14.39 -21.94 -7.46
N LYS A 83 -14.91 -20.94 -8.19
CA LYS A 83 -14.27 -19.62 -8.30
C LYS A 83 -14.25 -18.89 -6.97
N LEU A 84 -15.34 -18.98 -6.20
CA LEU A 84 -15.45 -18.39 -4.87
C LEU A 84 -14.42 -19.00 -3.90
N ILE A 85 -14.24 -20.32 -3.90
CA ILE A 85 -13.23 -20.97 -3.07
C ILE A 85 -11.84 -20.39 -3.34
N VAL A 86 -11.45 -20.29 -4.61
CA VAL A 86 -10.14 -19.75 -4.99
C VAL A 86 -9.99 -18.29 -4.55
N TYR A 87 -11.03 -17.47 -4.75
CA TYR A 87 -11.05 -16.08 -4.27
C TYR A 87 -10.86 -15.99 -2.76
N PHE A 88 -11.61 -16.78 -1.98
CA PHE A 88 -11.48 -16.77 -0.53
C PHE A 88 -10.10 -17.25 -0.07
N ILE A 89 -9.55 -18.33 -0.67
CA ILE A 89 -8.20 -18.78 -0.37
C ILE A 89 -7.18 -17.66 -0.62
N TYR A 90 -7.29 -16.96 -1.75
CA TYR A 90 -6.42 -15.83 -2.07
C TYR A 90 -6.52 -14.71 -1.02
N ILE A 91 -7.73 -14.30 -0.64
CA ILE A 91 -7.93 -13.27 0.39
C ILE A 91 -7.41 -13.74 1.76
N PHE A 92 -7.67 -14.99 2.16
CA PHE A 92 -7.17 -15.55 3.42
C PHE A 92 -5.64 -15.61 3.45
N LEU A 93 -4.99 -15.98 2.35
CA LEU A 93 -3.53 -15.98 2.26
C LEU A 93 -2.96 -14.56 2.37
N LEU A 94 -3.56 -13.58 1.69
CA LEU A 94 -3.15 -12.19 1.80
C LEU A 94 -3.30 -11.65 3.23
N LEU A 95 -4.43 -11.92 3.87
CA LEU A 95 -4.67 -11.54 5.27
C LEU A 95 -3.67 -12.23 6.20
N GLY A 96 -3.42 -13.52 6.00
CA GLY A 96 -2.44 -14.29 6.77
C GLY A 96 -1.04 -13.70 6.69
N VAL A 97 -0.56 -13.40 5.48
CA VAL A 97 0.76 -12.78 5.26
C VAL A 97 0.81 -11.37 5.86
N ALA A 98 -0.25 -10.58 5.70
CA ALA A 98 -0.31 -9.23 6.27
C ALA A 98 -0.27 -9.25 7.80
N ILE A 99 -1.08 -10.11 8.44
CA ILE A 99 -1.12 -10.28 9.89
C ILE A 99 0.23 -10.78 10.41
N ALA A 100 0.80 -11.81 9.79
CA ALA A 100 2.12 -12.32 10.16
C ALA A 100 3.20 -11.24 10.05
N GLY A 101 3.19 -10.45 8.97
CA GLY A 101 4.08 -9.33 8.77
C GLY A 101 3.94 -8.26 9.86
N ILE A 102 2.71 -7.90 10.23
CA ILE A 102 2.43 -6.94 11.31
C ILE A 102 2.91 -7.47 12.66
N ILE A 103 2.62 -8.73 13.00
CA ILE A 103 3.07 -9.36 14.25
C ILE A 103 4.60 -9.35 14.31
N LEU A 104 5.26 -9.82 13.24
CA LEU A 104 6.73 -9.82 13.18
C LEU A 104 7.31 -8.42 13.28
N PHE A 105 6.67 -7.43 12.65
CA PHE A 105 7.08 -6.03 12.77
C PHE A 105 6.99 -5.57 14.22
N ILE A 106 5.83 -5.72 14.88
CA ILE A 106 5.59 -5.30 16.28
C ILE A 106 6.55 -5.98 17.25
N VAL A 107 6.70 -7.31 17.15
CA VAL A 107 7.60 -8.09 18.03
C VAL A 107 9.05 -7.66 17.88
N ASN A 108 9.47 -7.26 16.68
CA ASN A 108 10.84 -6.83 16.41
C ASN A 108 11.03 -5.31 16.45
N LEU A 109 10.00 -4.51 16.75
CA LEU A 109 10.09 -3.04 16.85
C LEU A 109 11.21 -2.60 17.79
N LYS A 110 11.35 -3.27 18.94
CA LYS A 110 12.39 -2.93 19.94
C LYS A 110 13.82 -3.22 19.47
N LYS A 111 13.99 -4.09 18.46
CA LYS A 111 15.31 -4.40 17.87
C LYS A 111 15.70 -3.37 16.81
N ILE A 112 14.80 -2.46 16.44
CA ILE A 112 15.07 -1.44 15.44
C ILE A 112 16.05 -0.42 16.03
N ARG A 113 17.30 -0.47 15.54
CA ARG A 113 18.33 0.54 15.80
C ARG A 113 18.61 1.30 14.51
N PHE A 114 18.38 2.60 14.54
CA PHE A 114 18.75 3.52 13.47
C PHE A 114 20.24 3.79 13.53
N LEU A 115 20.93 3.55 12.42
CA LEU A 115 22.32 3.99 12.28
C LEU A 115 22.36 5.53 12.20
N PRO A 116 23.41 6.18 12.68
CA PRO A 116 23.60 7.61 12.48
C PRO A 116 23.52 7.92 10.98
N GLY A 117 22.71 8.92 10.61
CA GLY A 117 22.64 9.36 9.22
C GLY A 117 23.97 9.96 8.79
N MET A 118 24.43 9.63 7.58
CA MET A 118 25.70 10.15 7.03
C MET A 118 25.78 11.68 7.05
N ASN A 119 24.64 12.34 6.83
CA ASN A 119 24.46 13.77 6.99
C ASN A 119 23.41 14.03 8.07
N THR A 120 23.80 14.63 9.18
CA THR A 120 22.85 14.96 10.26
C THR A 120 22.21 16.31 9.98
N LEU A 121 20.87 16.33 9.89
CA LEU A 121 20.14 17.60 9.82
C LEU A 121 20.25 18.33 11.17
N PRO A 122 20.46 19.67 11.15
CA PRO A 122 20.55 20.47 12.37
C PRO A 122 19.36 20.22 13.30
N LYS A 123 19.65 20.09 14.60
CA LYS A 123 18.59 19.97 15.63
C LYS A 123 17.65 21.18 15.51
N GLY A 124 16.34 20.95 15.51
CA GLY A 124 15.32 21.99 15.34
C GLY A 124 14.89 22.30 13.90
N LYS A 125 15.69 21.99 12.87
CA LYS A 125 15.30 22.24 11.46
C LYS A 125 14.74 21.04 10.69
N ARG A 126 14.79 19.84 11.27
CA ARG A 126 14.41 18.57 10.61
C ARG A 126 13.03 18.61 9.93
N PHE A 127 12.01 19.07 10.64
CA PHE A 127 10.65 19.15 10.09
C PHE A 127 10.54 20.21 9.00
N SER A 128 11.09 21.41 9.25
CA SER A 128 11.09 22.50 8.29
C SER A 128 11.78 22.12 6.98
N THR A 129 12.96 21.49 7.07
CA THR A 129 13.72 21.03 5.91
C THR A 129 13.05 19.88 5.17
N THR A 130 12.37 18.96 5.87
CA THR A 130 11.79 17.75 5.22
C THR A 130 10.37 17.95 4.71
N VAL A 131 9.58 18.85 5.32
CA VAL A 131 8.14 19.00 5.04
C VAL A 131 7.75 20.43 4.66
N LEU A 132 8.30 21.46 5.31
CA LEU A 132 7.88 22.86 5.08
C LEU A 132 8.71 23.59 4.02
N ASN A 133 9.52 22.86 3.24
CA ASN A 133 10.28 23.47 2.15
C ASN A 133 9.37 23.74 0.93
N VAL A 134 9.79 24.69 0.09
CA VAL A 134 9.04 25.11 -1.10
C VAL A 134 8.75 23.94 -2.04
N GLY A 135 9.70 23.01 -2.21
CA GLY A 135 9.51 21.83 -3.06
C GLY A 135 8.36 20.94 -2.58
N MET A 136 8.26 20.71 -1.27
CA MET A 136 7.15 19.96 -0.67
C MET A 136 5.83 20.71 -0.77
N ALA A 137 5.83 22.03 -0.62
CA ALA A 137 4.62 22.85 -0.80
C ALA A 137 4.11 22.73 -2.25
N LEU A 138 4.97 22.94 -3.24
CA LEU A 138 4.64 22.77 -4.66
C LEU A 138 4.16 21.34 -4.96
N TYR A 139 4.83 20.34 -4.41
CA TYR A 139 4.46 18.93 -4.59
C TYR A 139 3.06 18.64 -4.02
N ILE A 140 2.75 19.10 -2.81
CA ILE A 140 1.42 18.93 -2.20
C ILE A 140 0.35 19.66 -3.03
N MET A 141 0.63 20.88 -3.51
CA MET A 141 -0.29 21.63 -4.37
C MET A 141 -0.56 20.89 -5.68
N LEU A 142 0.48 20.36 -6.33
CA LEU A 142 0.35 19.57 -7.55
C LEU A 142 -0.43 18.28 -7.31
N SER A 143 -0.15 17.54 -6.24
CA SER A 143 -0.89 16.33 -5.88
C SER A 143 -2.37 16.64 -5.61
N ALA A 144 -2.67 17.75 -4.92
CA ALA A 144 -4.05 18.16 -4.66
C ALA A 144 -4.78 18.58 -5.94
N TRP A 145 -4.10 19.31 -6.83
CA TRP A 145 -4.66 19.71 -8.12
C TRP A 145 -4.93 18.50 -9.03
N GLN A 146 -3.98 17.57 -9.11
CA GLN A 146 -4.14 16.33 -9.88
C GLN A 146 -5.34 15.51 -9.40
N ASN A 147 -5.52 15.36 -8.08
CA ASN A 147 -6.68 14.64 -7.54
C ASN A 147 -8.00 15.29 -7.93
N ARG A 148 -8.04 16.63 -7.99
CA ARG A 148 -9.24 17.36 -8.39
C ARG A 148 -9.57 17.14 -9.87
N LEU A 149 -8.57 17.12 -10.76
CA LEU A 149 -8.78 16.86 -12.18
C LEU A 149 -9.30 15.45 -12.47
N VAL A 150 -8.82 14.45 -11.74
CA VAL A 150 -9.23 13.05 -11.93
C VAL A 150 -10.64 12.78 -11.34
N SER A 151 -11.11 13.63 -10.44
CA SER A 151 -12.46 13.56 -9.84
C SER A 151 -13.54 14.33 -10.59
N MET A 152 -13.18 15.06 -11.66
CA MET A 152 -14.10 15.79 -12.54
C MET A 152 -14.45 14.94 -13.77
#